data_AF-A0A5S6R1I4-F1
#
_entry.id   AF-A0A5S6R1I4-F1
#
_cell.length_a   1.000
_cell.length_b   1.000
_cell.length_c   1.000
_cell.angle_alpha   90.00
_cell.angle_beta   90.00
_cell.angle_gamma   90.00
#
_symmetry.space_group_name_H-M   'P 1'
#
loop_
_entity.id
_entity.type
_entity.pdbx_description
1 polymer ?
#
loop_
_entity_poly.entity_id
_entity_poly.type
_entity_poly.pdbx_seq_one_letter_code
_entity_poly.pdbx_strand_id
1 'polypeptide(L)'
;MLGALCFLLVLGVFVDAQFYNDVVMQRLREIQKEDEDVMQELRMNVNPPYAFPVSSPLRDSATHILTVSALLNPDPKIVQIYLMADGSLSFFNLEFRFDPLSFTMYSDLLERGSRSETTLVKNLEYQDTQYFYCMIVMNPEQWQVYYADRWYVGRVNPPPQTTLIKHIYLFGDCQNATITLMSPYGNKKPEKWLTS
;
A
#
# COMPACT_ATOMS: atom_id res chain seq x y z
N MET A 1 15.15 -10.33 -10.65
CA MET A 1 14.48 -9.23 -9.91
C MET A 1 13.10 -8.87 -10.48
N LEU A 2 12.91 -8.58 -11.78
CA LEU A 2 11.56 -8.34 -12.34
C LEU A 2 10.56 -9.50 -12.12
N GLY A 3 11.05 -10.73 -12.00
CA GLY A 3 10.21 -11.92 -11.77
C GLY A 3 9.41 -11.89 -10.46
N ALA A 4 9.93 -11.30 -9.39
CA ALA A 4 9.21 -11.23 -8.11
C ALA A 4 8.05 -10.22 -8.15
N LEU A 5 8.24 -9.10 -8.85
CA LEU A 5 7.21 -8.07 -9.05
C LEU A 5 6.09 -8.57 -9.96
N CYS A 6 6.44 -9.29 -11.04
CA CYS A 6 5.47 -9.94 -11.92
C CYS A 6 4.72 -11.09 -11.21
N PHE A 7 5.35 -11.80 -10.28
CA PHE A 7 4.71 -12.90 -9.54
C PHE A 7 3.63 -12.40 -8.57
N LEU A 8 3.86 -11.27 -7.90
CA LEU A 8 2.84 -10.62 -7.05
C LEU A 8 1.64 -10.11 -7.87
N LEU A 9 1.88 -9.62 -9.09
CA LEU A 9 0.82 -9.17 -10.01
C LEU A 9 0.01 -10.34 -10.62
N VAL A 10 0.62 -11.52 -10.80
CA VAL A 10 -0.05 -12.69 -11.41
C VAL A 10 -0.89 -13.49 -10.40
N LEU A 11 -0.53 -13.51 -9.12
CA LEU A 11 -1.25 -14.29 -8.10
C LEU A 11 -2.51 -13.63 -7.55
N GLY A 12 -2.77 -12.36 -7.88
CA GLY A 12 -4.06 -11.72 -7.61
C GLY A 12 -5.22 -12.26 -8.44
N VAL A 13 -4.98 -13.21 -9.36
CA VAL A 13 -5.97 -13.56 -10.39
C VAL A 13 -6.72 -14.87 -10.13
N PHE A 14 -6.13 -15.95 -9.59
CA PHE A 14 -6.91 -17.20 -9.38
C PHE A 14 -6.24 -18.15 -8.39
N VAL A 15 -6.41 -17.97 -7.07
CA VAL A 15 -6.17 -19.11 -6.16
C VAL A 15 -6.94 -19.02 -4.85
N ASP A 16 -7.37 -20.18 -4.39
CA ASP A 16 -8.01 -20.46 -3.09
C ASP A 16 -7.26 -19.76 -1.94
N ALA A 17 -7.99 -19.24 -0.95
CA ALA A 17 -7.50 -18.44 0.17
C ALA A 17 -6.34 -19.11 0.93
N GLN A 18 -6.39 -20.44 0.99
CA GLN A 18 -5.40 -21.24 1.67
C GLN A 18 -4.09 -21.35 0.86
N PHE A 19 -4.18 -21.42 -0.47
CA PHE A 19 -3.01 -21.43 -1.36
C PHE A 19 -2.33 -20.07 -1.43
N TYR A 20 -3.11 -18.97 -1.45
CA TYR A 20 -2.57 -17.62 -1.36
C TYR A 20 -1.74 -17.45 -0.08
N ASN A 21 -2.27 -17.91 1.05
CA ASN A 21 -1.60 -17.76 2.34
C ASN A 21 -0.32 -18.60 2.44
N ASP A 22 -0.26 -19.81 1.90
CA ASP A 22 0.94 -20.64 2.07
C ASP A 22 2.05 -20.29 1.06
N VAL A 23 1.73 -20.14 -0.22
CA VAL A 23 2.74 -19.95 -1.28
C VAL A 23 3.24 -18.51 -1.37
N VAL A 24 2.33 -17.52 -1.29
CA VAL A 24 2.73 -16.10 -1.32
C VAL A 24 3.52 -15.77 -0.05
N MET A 25 3.08 -16.24 1.11
CA MET A 25 3.79 -15.95 2.37
C MET A 25 5.14 -16.64 2.43
N GLN A 26 5.26 -17.87 1.93
CA GLN A 26 6.56 -18.53 1.84
C GLN A 26 7.51 -17.74 0.95
N ARG A 27 7.07 -17.28 -0.22
CA ARG A 27 7.93 -16.45 -1.09
C ARG A 27 8.25 -15.08 -0.51
N LEU A 28 7.30 -14.41 0.14
CA LEU A 28 7.57 -13.13 0.80
C LEU A 28 8.62 -13.28 1.92
N ARG A 29 8.56 -14.38 2.68
CA ARG A 29 9.58 -14.71 3.70
C ARG A 29 10.93 -15.07 3.10
N GLU A 30 10.96 -15.71 1.93
CA GLU A 30 12.20 -16.02 1.23
C GLU A 30 12.84 -14.76 0.65
N ILE A 31 12.06 -13.86 0.02
CA ILE A 31 12.54 -12.54 -0.42
C ILE A 31 13.09 -11.74 0.77
N GLN A 32 12.40 -11.76 1.91
CA GLN A 32 12.88 -11.09 3.13
C GLN A 32 14.23 -11.65 3.61
N LYS A 33 14.48 -12.96 3.45
CA LYS A 33 15.74 -13.60 3.83
C LYS A 33 16.86 -13.37 2.81
N GLU A 34 16.50 -13.20 1.54
CA GLU A 34 17.45 -13.10 0.43
C GLU A 34 17.97 -11.68 0.22
N ASP A 35 17.17 -10.64 0.51
CA ASP A 35 17.56 -9.26 0.27
C ASP A 35 16.83 -8.26 1.21
N GLU A 36 17.42 -8.01 2.38
CA GLU A 36 16.93 -7.03 3.36
C GLU A 36 16.85 -5.59 2.80
N ASP A 37 17.61 -5.27 1.73
CA ASP A 37 17.55 -3.96 1.09
C ASP A 37 16.25 -3.79 0.27
N VAL A 38 15.58 -4.89 -0.10
CA VAL A 38 14.37 -4.89 -0.95
C VAL A 38 13.09 -4.98 -0.13
N MET A 39 13.02 -5.86 0.87
CA MET A 39 11.82 -6.03 1.71
C MET A 39 12.03 -5.35 3.06
N GLN A 40 11.50 -4.13 3.22
CA GLN A 40 11.67 -3.34 4.44
C GLN A 40 10.75 -3.83 5.56
N GLU A 41 9.50 -4.17 5.23
CA GLU A 41 8.50 -4.56 6.21
C GLU A 41 7.64 -5.71 5.70
N LEU A 42 7.38 -6.67 6.58
CA LEU A 42 6.39 -7.72 6.38
C LEU A 42 5.63 -7.93 7.70
N ARG A 43 4.34 -7.56 7.71
CA ARG A 43 3.43 -7.73 8.84
C ARG A 43 2.30 -8.66 8.40
N MET A 44 2.11 -9.78 9.10
CA MET A 44 1.15 -10.82 8.73
C MET A 44 0.13 -11.01 9.84
N ASN A 45 -1.10 -11.40 9.48
CA ASN A 45 -2.20 -11.69 10.40
C ASN A 45 -2.48 -10.54 11.38
N VAL A 46 -2.46 -9.31 10.87
CA VAL A 46 -2.73 -8.11 11.69
C VAL A 46 -4.21 -7.79 11.67
N ASN A 47 -4.76 -7.40 12.82
CA ASN A 47 -6.17 -7.06 12.96
C ASN A 47 -6.30 -5.54 13.15
N PRO A 48 -7.07 -4.82 12.31
CA PRO A 48 -7.33 -3.40 12.53
C PRO A 48 -8.08 -3.15 13.85
N PRO A 49 -7.86 -2.00 14.53
CA PRO A 49 -6.86 -0.99 14.21
C PRO A 49 -5.43 -1.50 14.45
N TYR A 50 -4.55 -1.30 13.48
CA TYR A 50 -3.16 -1.73 13.55
C TYR A 50 -2.22 -0.61 13.13
N ALA A 51 -1.08 -0.51 13.82
CA ALA A 51 -0.04 0.45 13.51
C ALA A 51 1.33 -0.19 13.68
N PHE A 52 2.27 0.17 12.82
CA PHE A 52 3.67 -0.22 12.99
C PHE A 52 4.62 0.91 12.57
N PRO A 53 5.76 1.04 13.27
CA PRO A 53 6.82 1.94 12.83
C PRO A 53 7.50 1.38 11.58
N VAL A 54 7.91 2.26 10.68
CA VAL A 54 8.76 1.89 9.54
C VAL A 54 10.20 1.77 10.06
N SER A 55 10.79 0.58 9.94
CA SER A 55 12.11 0.25 10.50
C SER A 55 13.24 1.03 9.82
N SER A 56 13.05 1.42 8.55
CA SER A 56 13.98 2.25 7.79
C SER A 56 13.26 3.46 7.22
N PRO A 57 13.80 4.69 7.35
CA PRO A 57 13.16 5.87 6.78
C PRO A 57 12.95 5.72 5.27
N LEU A 58 11.76 6.09 4.79
CA LEU A 58 11.49 6.20 3.37
C LEU A 58 12.43 7.25 2.77
N ARG A 59 13.04 6.93 1.63
CA ARG A 59 13.92 7.86 0.91
C ARG A 59 13.16 8.59 -0.18
N ASP A 60 13.25 9.91 -0.21
CA ASP A 60 12.61 10.77 -1.23
C ASP A 60 13.08 10.48 -2.66
N SER A 61 14.24 9.85 -2.83
CA SER A 61 14.83 9.51 -4.13
C SER A 61 14.56 8.07 -4.59
N ALA A 62 13.85 7.28 -3.79
CA ALA A 62 13.60 5.87 -4.08
C ALA A 62 12.11 5.61 -4.31
N THR A 63 11.81 4.59 -5.11
CA THR A 63 10.47 4.04 -5.22
C THR A 63 10.21 3.10 -4.06
N HIS A 64 9.09 3.32 -3.36
CA HIS A 64 8.58 2.39 -2.35
C HIS A 64 7.24 1.84 -2.80
N ILE A 65 6.96 0.59 -2.48
CA ILE A 65 5.68 -0.07 -2.75
C ILE A 65 5.13 -0.56 -1.43
N LEU A 66 3.98 -0.03 -1.04
CA LEU A 66 3.19 -0.52 0.08
C LEU A 66 2.03 -1.35 -0.46
N THR A 67 1.92 -2.60 -0.02
CA THR A 67 0.76 -3.44 -0.33
C THR A 67 0.00 -3.77 0.94
N VAL A 68 -1.33 -3.82 0.81
CA VAL A 68 -2.25 -4.27 1.86
C VAL A 68 -3.20 -5.27 1.24
N SER A 69 -3.15 -6.50 1.74
CA SER A 69 -4.11 -7.56 1.43
C SER A 69 -4.90 -7.88 2.69
N ALA A 70 -6.23 -7.91 2.63
CA ALA A 70 -7.06 -8.13 3.81
C ALA A 70 -8.27 -9.02 3.52
N LEU A 71 -8.65 -9.82 4.52
CA LEU A 71 -9.96 -10.48 4.57
C LEU A 71 -10.94 -9.50 5.22
N LEU A 72 -12.02 -9.19 4.54
CA LEU A 72 -13.01 -8.22 5.00
C LEU A 72 -14.02 -8.84 5.97
N ASN A 73 -14.57 -8.02 6.87
CA ASN A 73 -15.75 -8.40 7.63
C ASN A 73 -16.96 -8.57 6.69
N PRO A 74 -18.01 -9.32 7.09
CA PRO A 74 -19.30 -9.24 6.41
C PRO A 74 -19.79 -7.78 6.38
N ASP A 75 -20.31 -7.34 5.23
CA ASP A 75 -20.80 -5.97 5.00
C ASP A 75 -19.77 -4.86 5.35
N PRO A 76 -18.56 -4.88 4.76
CA PRO A 76 -17.52 -3.91 5.09
C PRO A 76 -17.93 -2.51 4.64
N LYS A 77 -17.68 -1.49 5.47
CA LYS A 77 -18.03 -0.09 5.14
C LYS A 77 -16.82 0.68 4.66
N ILE A 78 -15.68 0.48 5.32
CA ILE A 78 -14.47 1.24 5.04
C ILE A 78 -13.19 0.47 5.34
N VAL A 79 -12.15 0.72 4.55
CA VAL A 79 -10.75 0.40 4.88
C VAL A 79 -9.92 1.68 4.71
N GLN A 80 -9.05 1.96 5.67
CA GLN A 80 -8.23 3.18 5.65
C GLN A 80 -6.76 2.85 5.89
N ILE A 81 -5.88 3.47 5.11
CA ILE A 81 -4.43 3.33 5.21
C ILE A 81 -3.82 4.73 5.36
N TYR A 82 -3.14 4.99 6.47
CA TYR A 82 -2.51 6.28 6.75
C TYR A 82 -1.01 6.16 6.89
N LEU A 83 -0.30 7.12 6.31
CA LEU A 83 1.15 7.30 6.45
C LEU A 83 1.41 8.56 7.26
N MET A 84 1.95 8.39 8.47
CA MET A 84 2.01 9.47 9.46
C MET A 84 3.44 9.75 9.96
N ALA A 85 3.69 11.01 10.33
CA ALA A 85 4.82 11.38 11.18
C ALA A 85 4.37 11.31 12.66
N ASP A 86 5.09 10.51 13.44
CA ASP A 86 4.97 10.44 14.91
C ASP A 86 3.52 10.42 15.46
N GLY A 87 2.59 9.80 14.73
CA GLY A 87 1.19 9.60 15.13
C GLY A 87 0.29 10.85 15.17
N SER A 88 0.77 12.03 14.77
CA SER A 88 0.01 13.30 14.88
C SER A 88 -0.32 13.96 13.53
N LEU A 89 0.52 13.77 12.52
CA LEU A 89 0.35 14.38 11.20
C LEU A 89 0.32 13.30 10.11
N SER A 90 -0.76 13.25 9.33
CA SER A 90 -0.87 12.33 8.21
C SER A 90 -0.40 12.99 6.91
N PHE A 91 0.66 12.41 6.33
CA PHE A 91 1.26 12.84 5.07
C PHE A 91 0.44 12.35 3.89
N PHE A 92 -0.13 11.16 4.03
CA PHE A 92 -0.99 10.54 3.03
C PHE A 92 -2.07 9.71 3.73
N ASN A 93 -3.30 9.98 3.35
CA ASN A 93 -4.47 9.22 3.75
C ASN A 93 -5.08 8.59 2.51
N LEU A 94 -5.36 7.29 2.58
CA LEU A 94 -6.19 6.59 1.62
C LEU A 94 -7.42 6.06 2.36
N GLU A 95 -8.60 6.48 1.92
CA GLU A 95 -9.88 5.90 2.34
C GLU A 95 -10.48 5.12 1.18
N PHE A 96 -10.86 3.88 1.47
CA PHE A 96 -11.66 3.03 0.59
C PHE A 96 -13.02 2.82 1.23
N ARG A 97 -14.09 3.29 0.62
CA ARG A 97 -15.47 3.05 1.06
C ARG A 97 -16.14 2.09 0.10
N PHE A 98 -16.94 1.16 0.64
CA PHE A 98 -17.58 0.10 -0.15
C PHE A 98 -18.99 0.48 -0.63
N ASP A 99 -19.69 1.38 0.07
CA ASP A 99 -21.05 1.82 -0.30
C ASP A 99 -21.26 3.34 -0.06
N PRO A 100 -21.37 4.16 -1.14
CA PRO A 100 -21.01 3.81 -2.51
C PRO A 100 -19.50 3.59 -2.64
N LEU A 101 -19.11 2.75 -3.60
CA LEU A 101 -17.70 2.45 -3.86
C LEU A 101 -16.92 3.72 -4.21
N SER A 102 -16.03 4.15 -3.32
CA SER A 102 -15.26 5.37 -3.50
C SER A 102 -13.88 5.28 -2.88
N PHE A 103 -12.95 5.99 -3.51
CA PHE A 103 -11.56 6.08 -3.12
C PHE A 103 -11.20 7.54 -2.93
N THR A 104 -10.76 7.88 -1.74
CA THR A 104 -10.36 9.25 -1.41
C THR A 104 -8.91 9.25 -1.00
N MET A 105 -8.09 10.03 -1.68
CA MET A 105 -6.70 10.28 -1.33
C MET A 105 -6.53 11.73 -0.93
N TYR A 106 -5.92 11.99 0.22
CA TYR A 106 -5.66 13.35 0.68
C TYR A 106 -4.49 13.40 1.69
N SER A 107 -4.06 14.61 2.04
CA SER A 107 -3.05 14.88 3.06
C SER A 107 -3.63 15.81 4.12
N ASP A 108 -3.27 15.62 5.39
CA ASP A 108 -3.68 16.49 6.50
C ASP A 108 -2.60 17.54 6.85
N LEU A 109 -1.55 17.65 6.02
CA LEU A 109 -0.54 18.70 6.16
C LEU A 109 -1.11 20.11 5.90
N LEU A 110 -2.23 20.19 5.19
CA LEU A 110 -2.94 21.44 4.88
C LEU A 110 -4.37 21.33 5.42
N GLU A 111 -4.94 22.46 5.84
CA GLU A 111 -6.34 22.52 6.23
C GLU A 111 -7.26 22.00 5.12
N ARG A 112 -8.42 21.44 5.50
CA ARG A 112 -9.32 20.75 4.57
C ARG A 112 -9.69 21.55 3.32
N GLY A 113 -9.87 22.86 3.42
CA GLY A 113 -10.19 23.72 2.27
C GLY A 113 -9.04 23.94 1.28
N SER A 114 -7.81 23.59 1.67
CA SER A 114 -6.58 23.80 0.91
C SER A 114 -5.88 22.48 0.53
N ARG A 115 -6.46 21.33 0.90
CA ARG A 115 -5.84 20.03 0.64
C ARG A 115 -5.99 19.62 -0.82
N SER A 116 -4.96 19.00 -1.37
CA SER A 116 -5.07 18.25 -2.62
C SER A 116 -5.82 16.96 -2.31
N GLU A 117 -7.13 16.94 -2.57
CA GLU A 117 -7.98 15.76 -2.46
C GLU A 117 -8.25 15.20 -3.85
N THR A 118 -7.98 13.91 -4.02
CA THR A 118 -8.39 13.17 -5.23
C THR A 118 -9.41 12.13 -4.80
N THR A 119 -10.66 12.37 -5.16
CA THR A 119 -11.76 11.44 -4.90
C THR A 119 -12.18 10.81 -6.22
N LEU A 120 -11.94 9.51 -6.34
CA LEU A 120 -12.52 8.71 -7.41
C LEU A 120 -13.79 8.05 -6.89
N VAL A 121 -14.94 8.59 -7.30
CA VAL A 121 -16.22 7.89 -7.16
C VAL A 121 -16.40 7.04 -8.40
N LYS A 122 -16.32 5.72 -8.25
CA LYS A 122 -16.68 4.80 -9.32
C LYS A 122 -18.12 4.39 -9.06
N ASN A 123 -19.04 4.71 -9.98
CA ASN A 123 -20.36 4.08 -10.06
C ASN A 123 -20.24 2.60 -10.48
N LEU A 124 -19.30 1.88 -9.89
CA LEU A 124 -19.17 0.46 -10.04
C LEU A 124 -19.82 -0.15 -8.81
N GLU A 125 -20.78 -1.04 -9.06
CA GLU A 125 -21.26 -1.93 -8.02
C GLU A 125 -20.03 -2.67 -7.47
N TYR A 126 -19.80 -2.53 -6.16
CA TYR A 126 -18.84 -3.34 -5.47
C TYR A 126 -19.25 -4.80 -5.70
N GLN A 127 -18.42 -5.56 -6.42
CA GLN A 127 -18.58 -7.00 -6.46
C GLN A 127 -18.20 -7.47 -5.07
N ASP A 128 -19.13 -8.14 -4.39
CA ASP A 128 -18.99 -8.57 -3.00
C ASP A 128 -17.85 -9.59 -2.88
N THR A 129 -16.62 -9.07 -2.84
CA THR A 129 -15.42 -9.86 -2.68
C THR A 129 -15.08 -9.89 -1.20
N GLN A 130 -14.87 -11.08 -0.64
CA GLN A 130 -14.40 -11.19 0.74
C GLN A 130 -12.97 -10.64 0.92
N TYR A 131 -12.30 -10.27 -0.17
CA TYR A 131 -10.89 -9.89 -0.22
C TYR A 131 -10.72 -8.45 -0.65
N PHE A 132 -9.85 -7.74 0.05
CA PHE A 132 -9.37 -6.43 -0.30
C PHE A 132 -7.89 -6.52 -0.68
N TYR A 133 -7.51 -5.93 -1.82
CA TYR A 133 -6.12 -5.78 -2.21
C TYR A 133 -5.85 -4.37 -2.71
N CYS A 134 -4.89 -3.70 -2.08
CA CYS A 134 -4.44 -2.36 -2.45
C CYS A 134 -2.92 -2.33 -2.58
N MET A 135 -2.44 -1.62 -3.60
CA MET A 135 -1.03 -1.33 -3.81
C MET A 135 -0.82 0.17 -4.02
N ILE A 136 0.05 0.76 -3.21
CA ILE A 136 0.45 2.16 -3.26
C ILE A 136 1.90 2.20 -3.74
N VAL A 137 2.11 2.70 -4.96
CA VAL A 137 3.44 2.91 -5.53
C VAL A 137 3.85 4.36 -5.27
N MET A 138 4.84 4.55 -4.43
CA MET A 138 5.36 5.83 -3.99
C MET A 138 6.62 6.17 -4.80
N ASN A 139 6.46 6.74 -5.99
CA ASN A 139 7.60 7.27 -6.75
C ASN A 139 7.92 8.72 -6.33
N PRO A 140 9.18 9.17 -6.48
CA PRO A 140 9.60 10.54 -6.20
C PRO A 140 8.81 11.61 -6.97
N GLU A 141 8.31 11.28 -8.16
CA GLU A 141 7.58 12.21 -9.02
C GLU A 141 6.06 12.14 -8.83
N GLN A 142 5.54 10.95 -8.48
CA GLN A 142 4.11 10.70 -8.46
C GLN A 142 3.76 9.45 -7.67
N TRP A 143 2.77 9.56 -6.79
CA TRP A 143 2.22 8.41 -6.10
C TRP A 143 1.03 7.87 -6.85
N GLN A 144 0.94 6.54 -6.96
CA GLN A 144 -0.10 5.85 -7.72
C GLN A 144 -0.74 4.78 -6.85
N VAL A 145 -2.07 4.71 -6.89
CA VAL A 145 -2.83 3.70 -6.12
C VAL A 145 -3.52 2.75 -7.09
N TYR A 146 -3.42 1.46 -6.79
CA TYR A 146 -4.01 0.35 -7.53
C TYR A 146 -4.88 -0.47 -6.58
N TYR A 147 -6.01 -0.96 -7.08
CA TYR A 147 -6.94 -1.77 -6.32
C TYR A 147 -7.40 -2.97 -7.13
N ALA A 148 -7.30 -4.15 -6.50
CA ALA A 148 -7.59 -5.43 -7.13
C ALA A 148 -6.90 -5.61 -8.50
N ASP A 149 -7.53 -6.36 -9.38
CA ASP A 149 -7.18 -6.64 -10.78
C ASP A 149 -7.42 -5.45 -11.73
N ARG A 150 -7.94 -4.32 -11.23
CA ARG A 150 -8.24 -3.14 -12.04
C ARG A 150 -7.19 -2.05 -11.91
N TRP A 151 -6.61 -1.74 -13.07
CA TRP A 151 -5.52 -0.82 -13.26
C TRP A 151 -5.95 0.60 -12.85
N TYR A 152 -5.18 1.19 -11.93
CA TYR A 152 -5.14 2.62 -11.60
C TYR A 152 -6.44 3.22 -11.03
N VAL A 153 -6.40 3.55 -9.75
CA VAL A 153 -7.46 4.27 -9.02
C VAL A 153 -7.20 5.78 -9.02
N GLY A 154 -5.94 6.20 -9.01
CA GLY A 154 -5.61 7.61 -9.09
C GLY A 154 -4.15 7.90 -8.79
N ARG A 155 -3.82 9.19 -8.90
CA ARG A 155 -2.49 9.72 -8.61
C ARG A 155 -2.59 10.91 -7.68
N VAL A 156 -1.60 11.03 -6.80
CA VAL A 156 -1.42 12.23 -5.97
C VAL A 156 0.04 12.66 -6.08
N ASN A 157 0.26 13.96 -5.94
CA ASN A 157 1.62 14.46 -5.80
C ASN A 157 2.22 13.92 -4.49
N PRO A 158 3.47 13.47 -4.51
CA PRO A 158 4.17 13.07 -3.29
C PRO A 158 4.19 14.23 -2.30
N PRO A 159 4.15 13.94 -0.98
CA PRO A 159 4.39 14.99 -0.01
C PRO A 159 5.82 15.53 -0.15
N PRO A 160 6.09 16.78 0.29
CA PRO A 160 7.40 17.41 0.11
C PRO A 160 8.57 16.64 0.74
N GLN A 161 8.30 15.85 1.80
CA GLN A 161 9.30 15.09 2.54
C GLN A 161 8.71 13.74 2.97
N THR A 162 8.90 12.70 2.15
CA THR A 162 8.47 11.32 2.46
C THR A 162 9.29 10.73 3.61
N THR A 163 10.51 11.23 3.82
CA THR A 163 11.40 10.89 4.94
C THR A 163 10.80 11.14 6.32
N LEU A 164 9.77 12.00 6.43
CA LEU A 164 9.08 12.26 7.69
C LEU A 164 8.03 11.20 8.05
N ILE A 165 7.68 10.32 7.11
CA ILE A 165 6.77 9.20 7.38
C ILE A 165 7.49 8.17 8.25
N LYS A 166 6.93 7.91 9.42
CA LYS A 166 7.50 7.02 10.43
C LYS A 166 6.59 5.87 10.80
N HIS A 167 5.29 6.00 10.55
CA HIS A 167 4.31 5.00 10.93
C HIS A 167 3.32 4.74 9.79
N ILE A 168 2.93 3.49 9.66
CA ILE A 168 1.85 3.05 8.78
C ILE A 168 0.72 2.56 9.67
N TYR A 169 -0.48 3.07 9.41
CA TYR A 169 -1.69 2.69 10.12
C TYR A 169 -2.68 2.02 9.16
N LEU A 170 -3.36 1.00 9.66
CA LEU A 170 -4.47 0.32 9.02
C LEU A 170 -5.69 0.38 9.94
N PHE A 171 -6.79 0.92 9.43
CA PHE A 171 -8.09 0.96 10.10
C PHE A 171 -9.18 0.38 9.18
N GLY A 172 -10.35 0.11 9.77
CA GLY A 172 -11.54 -0.28 9.04
C GLY A 172 -11.98 -1.73 9.26
N ASP A 173 -12.86 -2.20 8.40
CA ASP A 173 -13.66 -3.40 8.55
C ASP A 173 -12.97 -4.65 7.98
N CYS A 174 -11.78 -4.98 8.50
CA CYS A 174 -11.07 -6.22 8.15
C CYS A 174 -11.03 -7.20 9.33
N GLN A 175 -11.13 -8.50 9.02
CA GLN A 175 -10.89 -9.58 9.96
C GLN A 175 -9.39 -9.78 10.21
N ASN A 176 -8.61 -9.78 9.12
CA ASN A 176 -7.15 -9.88 9.15
C ASN A 176 -6.55 -9.15 7.94
N ALA A 177 -5.26 -8.85 8.04
CA ALA A 177 -4.51 -8.27 6.94
C ALA A 177 -3.04 -8.72 6.92
N THR A 178 -2.45 -8.59 5.73
CA THR A 178 -1.02 -8.66 5.48
C THR A 178 -0.59 -7.34 4.85
N ILE A 179 0.45 -6.75 5.41
CA ILE A 179 1.01 -5.47 4.97
C ILE A 179 2.47 -5.70 4.60
N THR A 180 2.87 -5.25 3.41
CA THR A 180 4.28 -5.27 3.00
C THR A 180 4.74 -3.90 2.55
N LEU A 181 5.97 -3.54 2.89
CA LEU A 181 6.65 -2.35 2.37
C LEU A 181 7.97 -2.80 1.74
N MET A 182 8.16 -2.44 0.49
CA MET A 182 9.34 -2.84 -0.27
C MET A 182 9.92 -1.68 -1.09
N SER A 183 11.23 -1.73 -1.32
CA SER A 183 11.93 -0.88 -2.29
C SER A 183 12.46 -1.78 -3.40
N PRO A 184 11.76 -1.95 -4.53
CA PRO A 184 12.09 -2.96 -5.53
C PRO A 184 13.48 -2.80 -6.16
N TYR A 185 14.11 -1.63 -6.04
CA TYR A 185 15.46 -1.34 -6.52
C TYR A 185 16.48 -1.12 -5.39
N GLY A 186 16.10 -1.47 -4.15
CA GLY A 186 16.87 -1.20 -2.96
C GLY A 186 16.89 0.29 -2.57
N ASN A 187 17.40 0.57 -1.38
CA ASN A 187 17.58 1.94 -0.87
C ASN A 187 18.81 2.67 -1.44
N LYS A 188 19.61 1.99 -2.25
CA LYS A 188 20.82 2.55 -2.89
C LYS A 188 20.40 3.17 -4.22
N LYS A 189 20.69 4.46 -4.41
CA LYS A 189 20.59 5.11 -5.73
C LYS A 189 21.26 4.20 -6.77
N PRO A 190 20.61 3.81 -7.87
CA PRO A 190 21.36 3.32 -9.01
C PRO A 190 22.06 4.53 -9.62
N GLU A 191 23.29 4.80 -9.20
CA GLU A 191 24.14 5.87 -9.77
C GLU A 191 24.48 5.65 -11.26
N LYS A 192 23.94 4.60 -11.92
CA LYS A 192 24.40 4.17 -13.25
C LYS A 192 23.33 3.80 -14.28
N TRP A 193 22.05 4.13 -14.07
CA TRP A 193 20.99 3.69 -14.99
C TRP A 193 20.56 4.71 -16.06
N LEU A 194 21.05 5.96 -16.02
CA LEU A 194 20.70 6.99 -17.02
C LEU A 194 21.85 7.44 -17.91
N THR A 195 22.95 6.68 -17.98
CA THR A 195 23.98 6.89 -19.02
C THR A 195 24.21 5.60 -19.80
N SER A 196 23.26 5.29 -20.67
CA SER A 196 23.47 4.48 -21.87
C SER A 196 22.59 5.03 -22.99
#